data_AF-A0A817APQ5-F1
#
_entry.id   AF-A0A817APQ5-F1
#
_cell.length_a   1.000
_cell.length_b   1.000
_cell.length_c   1.000
_cell.angle_alpha   90.00
_cell.angle_beta   90.00
_cell.angle_gamma   90.00
#
_symmetry.space_group_name_H-M   'P 1'
#
loop_
_entity.id
_entity.type
_entity.pdbx_description
1 polymer ?
#
loop_
_entity_poly.entity_id
_entity_poly.type
_entity_poly.pdbx_seq_one_letter_code
_entity_poly.pdbx_strand_id
1 'polypeptide(L)'
;MKDEKDLSKEGRGSIDHRVTEVDGAQLCAVGWYDNKAVNCLCTLYGCQPTDLVERWSPKEKNHVKIARPNIFNTQKRDTISLLSFRISVAEAILKSASPSSSTKRGRPSLDSTSNEINQTTTSGTVPNSIPPLSVRLDKFDHWPIHTSKGRCRNFGCIGYTKKTSEIGTIKQTSRTVVTLKKLDG
;
A
#
# COMPACT_ATOMS: atom_id res chain seq x y z
N MET A 1 12.57 3.23 27.89
CA MET A 1 12.50 1.76 27.85
C MET A 1 13.72 1.27 28.61
N LYS A 2 13.66 0.15 29.32
CA LYS A 2 14.86 -0.44 29.93
C LYS A 2 15.88 -0.78 28.83
N ASP A 3 17.15 -0.66 29.16
CA ASP A 3 18.21 -1.10 28.25
C ASP A 3 18.29 -2.63 28.22
N GLU A 4 18.83 -3.17 27.13
CA GLU A 4 18.98 -4.62 26.95
C GLU A 4 19.77 -5.28 28.07
N LYS A 5 20.78 -4.58 28.62
CA LYS A 5 21.58 -5.07 29.75
C LYS A 5 20.74 -5.28 31.01
N ASP A 6 19.78 -4.41 31.27
CA ASP A 6 18.95 -4.49 32.47
C ASP A 6 17.88 -5.57 32.31
N LEU A 7 17.26 -5.65 31.14
CA LEU A 7 16.36 -6.75 30.78
C LEU A 7 17.05 -8.12 30.86
N SER A 8 18.32 -8.20 30.44
CA SER A 8 19.09 -9.44 30.56
C SER A 8 19.39 -9.85 32.00
N LYS A 9 19.48 -8.91 32.94
CA LYS A 9 19.71 -9.22 34.36
C LYS A 9 18.44 -9.74 35.03
N GLU A 10 17.28 -9.22 34.62
CA GLU A 10 15.96 -9.66 35.08
C GLU A 10 15.62 -11.08 34.61
N GLY A 11 16.37 -11.60 33.63
CA GLY A 11 16.27 -12.96 33.16
C GLY A 11 15.40 -13.12 31.93
N ARG A 12 15.40 -14.34 31.40
CA ARG A 12 14.68 -14.68 30.17
C ARG A 12 13.18 -14.61 30.42
N GLY A 13 12.46 -13.92 29.54
CA GLY A 13 11.04 -13.62 29.70
C GLY A 13 10.73 -12.31 30.41
N SER A 14 11.75 -11.51 30.75
CA SER A 14 11.52 -10.19 31.34
C SER A 14 10.79 -9.26 30.36
N ILE A 15 9.91 -8.42 30.91
CA ILE A 15 9.05 -7.53 30.16
C ILE A 15 9.15 -6.12 30.76
N ASP A 16 9.43 -5.12 29.93
CA ASP A 16 9.26 -3.70 30.22
C ASP A 16 8.16 -3.15 29.31
N HIS A 17 7.28 -2.30 29.82
CA HIS A 17 6.31 -1.63 28.96
C HIS A 17 6.02 -0.20 29.43
N ARG A 18 5.69 0.67 28.47
CA ARG A 18 5.28 2.05 28.71
C ARG A 18 4.09 2.38 27.85
N VAL A 19 3.14 3.11 28.41
CA VAL A 19 1.96 3.59 27.69
C VAL A 19 2.04 5.11 27.59
N THR A 20 1.74 5.64 26.42
CA THR A 20 1.67 7.09 26.14
C THR A 20 0.48 7.37 25.25
N GLU A 21 -0.06 8.58 25.33
CA GLU A 21 -1.11 9.06 24.42
C GLU A 21 -0.48 10.00 23.39
N VAL A 22 -0.84 9.82 22.11
CA VAL A 22 -0.42 10.67 20.99
C VAL A 22 -1.65 10.86 20.11
N ASP A 23 -2.06 12.11 19.86
CA ASP A 23 -3.20 12.48 19.02
C ASP A 23 -4.53 11.76 19.40
N GLY A 24 -4.77 11.58 20.70
CA GLY A 24 -5.96 10.88 21.21
C GLY A 24 -5.91 9.34 21.07
N ALA A 25 -4.79 8.78 20.60
CA ALA A 25 -4.56 7.34 20.53
C ALA A 25 -3.56 6.88 21.60
N GLN A 26 -3.90 5.84 22.35
CA GLN A 26 -2.98 5.21 23.29
C GLN A 26 -1.99 4.29 22.54
N LEU A 27 -0.70 4.51 22.77
CA LEU A 27 0.40 3.71 22.27
C LEU A 27 1.07 2.99 23.43
N CYS A 28 1.32 1.69 23.28
CA CYS A 28 2.07 0.88 24.21
C CYS A 28 3.38 0.42 23.55
N ALA A 29 4.51 0.83 24.13
CA ALA A 29 5.82 0.28 23.80
C ALA A 29 6.12 -0.88 24.75
N VAL A 30 6.47 -2.04 24.21
CA VAL A 30 6.76 -3.28 24.96
C VAL A 30 8.14 -3.80 24.58
N GLY A 31 8.99 -4.01 25.57
CA GLY A 31 10.30 -4.64 25.45
C GLY A 31 10.24 -6.02 26.09
N TRP A 32 10.63 -7.04 25.35
CA TRP A 32 10.63 -8.42 25.82
C TRP A 32 11.99 -9.05 25.60
N TYR A 33 12.51 -9.72 26.63
CA TYR A 33 13.81 -10.36 26.57
C TYR A 33 13.70 -11.87 26.41
N ASP A 34 14.27 -12.39 25.33
CA ASP A 34 14.45 -13.83 25.13
C ASP A 34 15.95 -14.16 25.19
N ASN A 35 16.55 -14.59 24.09
CA ASN A 35 18.02 -14.60 23.96
C ASN A 35 18.60 -13.20 23.72
N LYS A 36 17.74 -12.28 23.27
CA LYS A 36 18.04 -10.88 22.94
C LYS A 36 16.79 -10.05 23.24
N ALA A 37 16.96 -8.75 23.50
CA ALA A 37 15.82 -7.84 23.65
C ALA A 37 15.11 -7.61 22.30
N VAL A 38 13.78 -7.65 22.32
CA VAL A 38 12.92 -7.30 21.19
C VAL A 38 11.95 -6.23 21.65
N ASN A 39 11.89 -5.12 20.89
CA ASN A 39 10.98 -4.01 21.17
C ASN A 39 9.86 -4.00 20.14
N CYS A 40 8.63 -3.77 20.58
CA CYS A 40 7.47 -3.58 19.74
C CYS A 40 6.64 -2.41 20.24
N LEU A 41 5.87 -1.81 19.33
CA LEU A 41 4.94 -0.74 19.62
C LEU A 41 3.56 -1.13 19.08
N CYS A 42 2.52 -1.04 19.90
CA CYS A 42 1.15 -1.29 19.47
C CYS A 42 0.20 -0.21 19.96
N THR A 43 -0.90 -0.04 19.25
CA THR A 43 -2.04 0.79 19.64
C THR A 43 -3.07 0.03 20.50
N LEU A 44 -3.01 -1.30 20.52
CA LEU A 44 -4.03 -2.18 21.11
C LEU A 44 -3.40 -3.42 21.74
N TYR A 45 -3.89 -3.79 22.93
CA TYR A 45 -3.46 -4.95 23.75
C TYR A 45 -1.94 -5.02 23.96
N GLY A 46 -1.40 -4.15 24.83
CA GLY A 46 0.03 -4.05 25.11
C GLY A 46 0.66 -5.35 25.64
N CYS A 47 0.87 -5.42 26.95
CA CYS A 47 1.51 -6.57 27.60
C CYS A 47 0.53 -7.72 27.88
N GLN A 48 -0.76 -7.40 28.06
CA GLN A 48 -1.76 -8.32 28.61
C GLN A 48 -2.75 -8.87 27.56
N PRO A 49 -3.21 -10.14 27.73
CA PRO A 49 -2.73 -11.12 28.71
C PRO A 49 -1.34 -11.66 28.34
N THR A 50 -0.48 -11.86 29.32
CA THR A 50 0.82 -12.54 29.12
C THR A 50 0.60 -14.05 29.05
N ASP A 51 1.16 -14.70 28.03
CA ASP A 51 1.07 -16.15 27.83
C ASP A 51 2.37 -16.87 28.22
N LEU A 52 2.30 -18.15 28.57
CA LEU A 52 3.48 -18.99 28.77
C LEU A 52 3.76 -19.77 27.49
N VAL A 53 4.93 -19.55 26.90
CA VAL A 53 5.35 -20.22 25.66
C VAL A 53 6.59 -21.09 25.92
N GLU A 54 6.62 -22.27 25.29
CA GLU A 54 7.78 -23.14 25.32
C GLU A 54 8.81 -22.71 24.27
N ARG A 55 10.04 -22.47 24.71
CA ARG A 55 11.13 -22.00 23.85
C ARG A 55 12.39 -22.79 24.15
N TRP A 56 13.14 -23.12 23.10
CA TRP A 56 14.47 -23.71 23.26
C TRP A 56 15.44 -22.73 23.93
N SER A 57 16.16 -23.20 24.95
CA SER A 57 17.25 -22.48 25.62
C SER A 57 18.59 -23.09 25.22
N PRO A 58 19.43 -22.39 24.43
CA PRO A 58 20.78 -22.89 24.13
C PRO A 58 21.65 -23.05 25.39
N LYS A 59 21.42 -22.20 26.41
CA LYS A 59 22.16 -22.24 27.69
C LYS A 59 21.82 -23.50 28.50
N GLU A 60 20.55 -23.86 28.57
CA GLU A 60 20.07 -25.02 29.33
C GLU A 60 19.92 -26.29 28.49
N LYS A 61 20.10 -26.18 27.16
CA LYS A 61 19.92 -27.24 26.16
C LYS A 61 18.58 -27.98 26.26
N ASN A 62 17.53 -27.28 26.65
CA ASN A 62 16.18 -27.81 26.85
C ASN A 62 15.12 -26.75 26.50
N HIS A 63 13.85 -27.17 26.41
CA HIS A 63 12.71 -26.25 26.30
C HIS A 63 12.37 -25.68 27.68
N VAL A 64 12.27 -24.35 27.76
CA VAL A 64 11.89 -23.61 28.96
C VAL A 64 10.54 -22.92 28.75
N LYS A 65 9.75 -22.81 29.81
CA LYS A 65 8.49 -22.05 29.81
C LYS A 65 8.78 -20.60 30.15
N ILE A 66 8.46 -19.69 29.23
CA ILE A 66 8.80 -18.28 29.34
C ILE A 66 7.51 -17.46 29.23
N ALA A 67 7.38 -16.44 30.08
CA ALA A 67 6.35 -15.42 29.93
C ALA A 67 6.58 -14.62 28.64
N ARG A 68 5.55 -14.54 27.79
CA ARG A 68 5.55 -13.79 26.54
C ARG A 68 4.39 -12.78 26.55
N PRO A 69 4.62 -11.51 26.21
CA PRO A 69 3.54 -10.55 26.11
C PRO A 69 2.65 -10.82 24.89
N ASN A 70 1.35 -10.48 25.00
CA ASN A 70 0.34 -10.74 23.95
C ASN A 70 0.73 -10.18 22.56
N ILE A 71 1.42 -9.03 22.53
CA ILE A 71 1.89 -8.42 21.28
C ILE A 71 2.82 -9.35 20.47
N PHE A 72 3.54 -10.26 21.14
CA PHE A 72 4.41 -11.26 20.52
C PHE A 72 3.70 -12.61 20.30
N ASN A 73 2.41 -12.70 20.63
CA ASN A 73 1.61 -13.86 20.33
C ASN A 73 1.32 -13.91 18.82
N THR A 74 1.95 -14.87 18.15
CA THR A 74 1.77 -15.18 16.73
C THR A 74 0.67 -16.20 16.48
N GLN A 75 0.03 -16.73 17.52
CA GLN A 75 -1.21 -17.48 17.32
C GLN A 75 -2.16 -16.55 16.58
N LYS A 76 -2.65 -17.04 15.44
CA LYS A 76 -3.48 -16.33 14.46
C LYS A 76 -4.41 -15.38 15.23
N ARG A 77 -4.04 -14.10 15.31
CA ARG A 77 -5.03 -13.05 15.49
C ARG A 77 -6.09 -13.38 14.47
N ASP A 78 -7.37 -13.26 14.80
CA ASP A 78 -8.44 -13.48 13.84
C ASP A 78 -8.29 -12.45 12.70
N THR A 79 -7.39 -12.76 11.78
CA THR A 79 -7.10 -11.97 10.60
C THR A 79 -8.29 -12.26 9.73
N ILE A 80 -9.25 -11.35 9.76
CA ILE A 80 -10.36 -11.37 8.83
C ILE A 80 -9.77 -11.56 7.43
N SER A 81 -10.33 -12.50 6.68
CA SER A 81 -9.89 -12.72 5.31
C SER A 81 -10.00 -11.40 4.54
N LEU A 82 -9.18 -11.21 3.51
CA LEU A 82 -9.26 -10.01 2.67
C LEU A 82 -10.69 -9.77 2.15
N LEU A 83 -11.41 -10.86 1.88
CA LEU A 83 -12.82 -10.81 1.48
C LEU A 83 -13.72 -10.31 2.61
N SER A 84 -13.59 -10.86 3.82
CA SER A 84 -14.35 -10.43 5.00
C SER A 84 -14.10 -8.96 5.33
N PHE A 85 -12.85 -8.50 5.23
CA PHE A 85 -12.50 -7.08 5.40
C PHE A 85 -13.20 -6.20 4.36
N ARG A 86 -13.15 -6.58 3.08
CA ARG A 86 -13.82 -5.83 2.00
C ARG A 86 -15.33 -5.74 2.21
N ILE A 87 -15.96 -6.82 2.67
CA ILE A 87 -17.39 -6.85 3.00
C ILE A 87 -17.69 -5.87 4.14
N SER A 88 -16.92 -5.95 5.24
CA SER A 88 -17.08 -5.06 6.39
C SER A 88 -16.98 -3.58 6.01
N VAL A 89 -15.97 -3.22 5.20
CA VAL A 89 -15.81 -1.85 4.69
C VAL A 89 -16.99 -1.44 3.81
N ALA A 90 -17.44 -2.30 2.90
CA ALA A 90 -18.57 -2.02 2.02
C ALA A 90 -19.87 -1.79 2.82
N GLU A 91 -20.14 -2.63 3.82
CA GLU A 91 -21.30 -2.46 4.70
C GLU A 91 -21.24 -1.18 5.51
N ALA A 92 -20.08 -0.84 6.07
CA ALA A 92 -19.90 0.40 6.83
C ALA A 92 -20.15 1.64 5.95
N ILE A 93 -19.70 1.63 4.69
CA ILE A 93 -19.96 2.70 3.73
C ILE A 93 -21.46 2.79 3.42
N LEU A 94 -22.13 1.67 3.15
CA LEU A 94 -23.56 1.65 2.85
C LEU A 94 -24.42 2.13 4.04
N LYS A 95 -24.04 1.77 5.26
CA LYS A 95 -24.72 2.17 6.51
C LYS A 95 -24.45 3.63 6.89
N SER A 96 -23.28 4.18 6.54
CA SER A 96 -22.91 5.58 6.80
C SER A 96 -23.33 6.54 5.68
N ALA A 97 -23.65 6.03 4.50
CA ALA A 97 -24.25 6.83 3.44
C ALA A 97 -25.67 7.24 3.85
N SER A 98 -25.90 8.55 3.92
CA SER A 98 -27.25 9.11 4.14
C SER A 98 -28.18 8.67 3.00
N PRO A 99 -29.46 8.34 3.24
CA PRO A 99 -30.41 7.85 2.22
C PRO A 99 -30.82 8.91 1.17
N SER A 100 -30.01 9.95 0.98
CA SER A 100 -30.27 10.99 0.00
C SER A 100 -28.96 11.51 -0.61
N SER A 101 -28.55 10.91 -1.72
CA SER A 101 -28.62 11.63 -2.97
C SER A 101 -28.63 10.62 -4.09
N SER A 102 -29.68 10.67 -4.90
CA SER A 102 -29.66 10.19 -6.26
C SER A 102 -28.69 11.05 -7.07
N THR A 103 -27.39 11.06 -6.73
CA THR A 103 -26.40 11.43 -7.74
C THR A 103 -26.46 10.31 -8.77
N LYS A 104 -27.31 10.50 -9.78
CA LYS A 104 -27.34 9.68 -10.98
C LYS A 104 -25.88 9.49 -11.38
N ARG A 105 -25.39 8.27 -11.31
CA ARG A 105 -24.04 7.95 -11.79
C ARG A 105 -24.11 8.10 -13.32
N GLY A 106 -23.69 9.26 -13.81
CA GLY A 106 -23.82 9.67 -15.21
C GLY A 106 -24.11 11.17 -15.34
N ARG A 107 -23.69 11.78 -16.46
CA ARG A 107 -23.96 13.18 -16.81
C ARG A 107 -25.49 13.39 -16.85
N PRO A 108 -26.06 14.38 -16.15
CA PRO A 108 -27.51 14.61 -16.19
C PRO A 108 -27.96 14.87 -17.63
N SER A 109 -28.94 14.09 -18.11
CA SER A 109 -29.68 14.43 -19.32
C SER A 109 -30.81 15.37 -18.90
N LEU A 110 -30.86 16.55 -19.53
CA LEU A 110 -31.99 17.46 -19.42
C LEU A 110 -33.10 16.92 -20.33
N ASP A 111 -34.25 16.60 -19.75
CA ASP A 111 -35.44 16.25 -20.51
C ASP A 111 -36.15 17.56 -20.89
N SER A 112 -36.27 17.85 -22.18
CA SER A 112 -37.20 18.85 -22.70
C SER A 112 -37.53 18.47 -24.13
N THR A 113 -38.75 17.96 -24.26
CA THR A 113 -39.51 17.75 -25.48
C THR A 113 -39.46 18.99 -26.39
N SER A 114 -38.98 18.83 -27.62
CA SER A 114 -39.56 19.52 -28.77
C SER A 114 -39.23 18.80 -30.07
N ASN A 115 -40.26 18.72 -30.89
CA ASN A 115 -40.42 17.99 -32.14
C ASN A 115 -39.31 18.14 -33.20
N GLU A 116 -39.32 17.14 -34.09
CA GLU A 116 -38.54 16.93 -35.32
C GLU A 116 -38.06 18.18 -36.06
N ILE A 117 -36.78 18.15 -36.49
CA ILE A 117 -36.35 18.38 -37.88
C ILE A 117 -35.06 17.58 -38.09
N ASN A 118 -35.08 16.65 -39.05
CA ASN A 118 -33.91 15.95 -39.55
C ASN A 118 -32.96 16.94 -40.24
N GLN A 119 -31.68 16.95 -39.85
CA GLN A 119 -30.53 17.17 -40.74
C GLN A 119 -29.22 16.83 -40.01
N THR A 120 -28.60 15.74 -40.44
CA THR A 120 -27.24 15.34 -40.10
C THR A 120 -26.22 16.35 -40.64
N THR A 121 -25.47 17.03 -39.76
CA THR A 121 -24.07 17.42 -40.02
C THR A 121 -23.29 17.46 -38.70
N THR A 122 -22.21 16.69 -38.63
CA THR A 122 -21.22 16.73 -37.54
C THR A 122 -20.28 17.93 -37.75
N SER A 123 -20.27 18.90 -36.84
CA SER A 123 -19.30 20.02 -36.81
C SER A 123 -19.41 20.71 -35.45
N GLY A 124 -18.41 20.93 -34.58
CA GLY A 124 -17.04 20.49 -34.42
C GLY A 124 -16.62 21.04 -33.03
N THR A 125 -15.86 20.27 -32.24
CA THR A 125 -15.45 20.66 -30.88
C THR A 125 -14.61 21.94 -30.90
N VAL A 126 -15.02 22.97 -30.16
CA VAL A 126 -14.20 24.16 -29.89
C VAL A 126 -12.89 23.69 -29.22
N PRO A 127 -11.69 24.04 -29.72
CA PRO A 127 -10.46 23.56 -29.12
C PRO A 127 -10.26 24.25 -27.77
N ASN A 128 -10.23 23.46 -26.70
CA ASN A 128 -9.84 23.95 -25.38
C ASN A 128 -8.43 24.55 -25.44
N SER A 129 -8.20 25.66 -24.74
CA SER A 129 -6.91 26.35 -24.70
C SER A 129 -5.79 25.39 -24.31
N ILE A 130 -4.79 25.25 -25.17
CA ILE A 130 -3.67 24.33 -24.95
C ILE A 130 -2.84 24.83 -23.75
N PRO A 131 -2.63 24.01 -22.71
CA PRO A 131 -1.86 24.42 -21.54
C PRO A 131 -0.39 24.75 -21.90
N PRO A 132 0.28 25.60 -21.10
CA PRO A 132 1.63 26.08 -21.39
C PRO A 132 2.66 24.96 -21.44
N LEU A 133 3.77 25.22 -22.13
CA LEU A 133 4.78 24.22 -22.49
C LEU A 133 5.42 23.53 -21.27
N SER A 134 5.52 24.25 -20.14
CA SER A 134 6.03 23.71 -18.87
C SER A 134 5.16 22.59 -18.30
N VAL A 135 3.84 22.66 -18.51
CA VAL A 135 2.88 21.62 -18.10
C VAL A 135 2.88 20.46 -19.10
N ARG A 136 3.12 20.74 -20.39
CA ARG A 136 3.23 19.72 -21.44
C ARG A 136 4.52 18.90 -21.39
N LEU A 137 5.60 19.51 -20.88
CA LEU A 137 6.93 18.91 -20.81
C LEU A 137 7.34 18.56 -19.37
N ASP A 138 6.38 18.48 -18.45
CA ASP A 138 6.67 17.93 -17.14
C ASP A 138 7.16 16.49 -17.30
N LYS A 139 8.38 16.24 -16.84
CA LYS A 139 9.15 15.01 -17.11
C LYS A 139 8.77 13.86 -16.17
N PHE A 140 7.80 14.05 -15.28
CA PHE A 140 7.34 13.00 -14.38
C PHE A 140 6.17 12.21 -14.98
N ASP A 141 6.59 11.19 -15.72
CA ASP A 141 6.05 9.83 -15.86
C ASP A 141 4.56 9.60 -16.13
N HIS A 142 4.29 9.16 -17.35
CA HIS A 142 3.06 8.46 -17.69
C HIS A 142 3.30 6.97 -17.48
N TRP A 143 2.56 6.36 -16.55
CA TRP A 143 2.63 4.92 -16.34
C TRP A 143 2.17 4.19 -17.61
N PRO A 144 2.94 3.23 -18.13
CA PRO A 144 2.59 2.54 -19.37
C PRO A 144 1.25 1.80 -19.20
N ILE A 145 0.26 2.17 -20.02
CA ILE A 145 -1.04 1.49 -20.06
C ILE A 145 -0.84 0.15 -20.78
N HIS A 146 -1.02 -0.95 -20.04
CA HIS A 146 -0.79 -2.31 -20.53
C HIS A 146 -1.88 -2.80 -21.50
N THR A 147 -1.73 -2.54 -22.79
CA THR A 147 -2.56 -3.20 -23.83
C THR A 147 -2.05 -4.61 -24.16
N SER A 148 -2.84 -5.44 -24.84
CA SER A 148 -2.48 -6.84 -25.17
C SER A 148 -1.28 -6.92 -26.13
N LYS A 149 -1.17 -6.00 -27.09
CA LYS A 149 0.03 -5.59 -27.85
C LYS A 149 -0.20 -4.14 -28.32
N GLY A 150 0.81 -3.29 -28.32
CA GLY A 150 0.59 -1.92 -28.80
C GLY A 150 1.82 -1.03 -28.88
N ARG A 151 1.72 -0.05 -29.78
CA ARG A 151 2.64 1.09 -29.91
C ARG A 151 2.36 2.08 -28.77
N CYS A 152 3.40 2.71 -28.23
CA CYS A 152 3.25 3.74 -27.22
C CYS A 152 2.34 4.86 -27.77
N ARG A 153 1.34 5.27 -26.98
CA ARG A 153 0.37 6.29 -27.39
C ARG A 153 0.82 7.72 -27.08
N ASN A 154 2.05 7.91 -26.60
CA ASN A 154 2.64 9.23 -26.45
C ASN A 154 2.93 9.84 -27.82
N PHE A 155 2.60 11.11 -28.00
CA PHE A 155 2.75 11.78 -29.29
C PHE A 155 4.22 11.84 -29.70
N GLY A 156 4.55 11.30 -30.87
CA GLY A 156 5.94 11.18 -31.36
C GLY A 156 6.72 9.97 -30.84
N CYS A 157 6.13 9.12 -29.99
CA CYS A 157 6.80 7.92 -29.52
C CYS A 157 6.64 6.75 -30.51
N ILE A 158 7.77 6.22 -30.97
CA ILE A 158 7.83 5.12 -31.96
C ILE A 158 7.94 3.73 -31.28
N GLY A 159 8.03 3.71 -29.95
CA GLY A 159 8.28 2.50 -29.15
C GLY A 159 7.12 1.50 -29.20
N TYR A 160 7.46 0.21 -29.23
CA TYR A 160 6.51 -0.90 -29.16
C TYR A 160 6.72 -1.71 -27.90
N THR A 161 5.63 -2.12 -27.25
CA THR A 161 5.67 -3.00 -26.07
C THR A 161 5.05 -4.36 -26.43
N LYS A 162 5.82 -5.45 -26.30
CA LYS A 162 5.33 -6.82 -26.47
C LYS A 162 5.14 -7.47 -25.08
N LYS A 163 3.96 -8.03 -24.82
CA LYS A 163 3.77 -8.96 -23.69
C LYS A 163 4.31 -10.33 -24.12
N THR A 164 5.44 -10.77 -23.58
CA THR A 164 5.85 -12.17 -23.62
C THR A 164 5.19 -12.86 -22.43
N SER A 165 4.28 -13.78 -22.70
CA SER A 165 3.63 -14.62 -21.71
C SER A 165 4.62 -15.67 -21.23
N GLU A 166 5.53 -15.31 -20.34
CA GLU A 166 6.26 -16.24 -19.47
C GLU A 166 6.97 -15.43 -18.39
N ILE A 167 6.94 -15.96 -17.16
CA ILE A 167 7.52 -15.36 -15.96
C ILE A 167 9.03 -15.23 -16.20
N GLY A 168 9.51 -14.03 -16.52
CA GLY A 168 10.92 -13.81 -16.80
C GLY A 168 11.26 -12.35 -17.03
N THR A 169 11.97 -11.79 -16.06
CA THR A 169 12.82 -10.57 -16.08
C THR A 169 12.61 -9.60 -17.24
N ILE A 170 12.20 -8.38 -16.91
CA ILE A 170 12.22 -7.22 -17.83
C ILE A 170 13.66 -6.99 -18.28
N LYS A 171 14.03 -7.52 -19.45
CA LYS A 171 15.26 -7.12 -20.13
C LYS A 171 14.95 -5.88 -20.96
N GLN A 172 15.44 -4.73 -20.51
CA GLN A 172 15.66 -3.60 -21.41
C GLN A 172 16.66 -4.05 -22.47
N THR A 173 16.19 -4.29 -23.70
CA THR A 173 17.07 -4.37 -24.85
C THR A 173 17.20 -2.99 -25.47
N SER A 174 18.00 -2.13 -24.82
CA SER A 174 18.55 -0.92 -25.43
C SER A 174 19.62 -1.34 -26.44
N ARG A 175 19.21 -1.70 -27.66
CA ARG A 175 20.13 -1.79 -28.79
C ARG A 175 20.21 -0.41 -29.46
N THR A 176 20.94 0.49 -28.83
CA THR A 176 21.55 1.63 -29.52
C THR A 176 22.87 1.90 -28.82
N VAL A 177 23.95 1.38 -29.40
CA VAL A 177 25.31 1.81 -29.07
C VAL A 177 25.41 3.22 -29.64
N VAL A 178 25.25 4.24 -28.79
CA VAL A 178 25.66 5.60 -29.12
C VAL A 178 27.15 5.65 -28.84
N THR A 179 27.95 5.58 -29.90
CA THR A 179 29.40 5.78 -29.84
C THR A 179 29.66 7.22 -29.41
N LEU A 180 30.24 7.40 -28.22
CA LEU A 180 30.78 8.69 -27.78
C LEU A 180 31.98 9.02 -28.67
N LYS A 181 31.85 10.04 -29.53
CA LYS A 181 33.02 10.68 -30.13
C LYS A 181 33.68 11.53 -29.03
N LYS A 182 34.92 11.17 -28.72
CA LYS A 182 35.83 11.96 -27.91
C LYS A 182 36.02 13.31 -28.61
N LEU A 183 35.75 14.40 -27.91
CA LEU A 183 36.22 15.73 -28.30
C LEU A 183 37.67 15.80 -27.80
N ASP A 184 38.61 15.71 -28.73
CA ASP A 184 40.01 16.03 -28.45
C ASP A 184 40.13 17.55 -28.32
N GLY A 185 40.78 17.98 -27.24
CA GLY A 185 41.33 19.31 -27.07
C GLY A 185 42.79 19.33 -27.50
#